data_AF-C9RGC3-F1
#
_entry.id   AF-C9RGC3-F1
#
_cell.length_a   1.000
_cell.length_b   1.000
_cell.length_c   1.000
_cell.angle_alpha   90.00
_cell.angle_beta   90.00
_cell.angle_gamma   90.00
#
_symmetry.space_group_name_H-M   'P 1'
#
loop_
_entity.id
_entity.type
_entity.pdbx_description
1 polymer ?
#
loop_
_entity_poly.entity_id
_entity_poly.type
_entity_poly.pdbx_seq_one_letter_code
_entity_poly.pdbx_strand_id
1 'polypeptide(L)'
;MKTETSKVLAKKILLDIYRNLDEFSKDVIRGDLADIEFKGFYLKGKNGEKAYIRCLEDIDHLEDFDVEARKYTLKSVNLKNLDEGLMIITLSSRTSKEYKFDARNYNIIYPTSNTTIEFKERILKWMELEDEELDEKIIEFDTNVNEILEELIDEVGFKGDVSVYIDVFMDVNRIENFVEREDGKILIWIHPVFLFSTDDVLRGLLAYELSRFKNKFLDVAYRDVIKYCKELKKLTNKKPKVLEKVKAIANKYGDAESLNLINEIENE
;
A
#
# COMPACT_ATOMS: atom_id res chain seq x y z
N MET A 1 -9.96 -14.60 48.68
CA MET A 1 -9.83 -13.90 47.39
C MET A 1 -9.95 -14.93 46.29
N LYS A 2 -10.87 -14.79 45.33
CA LYS A 2 -10.86 -15.66 44.14
C LYS A 2 -9.55 -15.44 43.40
N THR A 3 -8.76 -16.48 43.22
CA THR A 3 -7.55 -16.40 42.42
C THR A 3 -7.95 -16.27 40.97
N GLU A 4 -7.51 -15.21 40.29
CA GLU A 4 -7.69 -15.07 38.84
C GLU A 4 -6.69 -16.02 38.20
N THR A 5 -7.14 -16.87 37.28
CA THR A 5 -6.27 -17.84 36.59
C THR A 5 -5.76 -17.24 35.28
N SER A 6 -4.68 -17.82 34.74
CA SER A 6 -4.02 -17.35 33.52
C SER A 6 -4.98 -17.29 32.33
N LYS A 7 -5.83 -18.31 32.12
CA LYS A 7 -6.82 -18.31 31.03
C LYS A 7 -7.87 -17.22 31.18
N VAL A 8 -8.37 -17.00 32.40
CA VAL A 8 -9.37 -15.96 32.69
C VAL A 8 -8.77 -14.58 32.46
N LEU A 9 -7.55 -14.35 32.95
CA LEU A 9 -6.86 -13.07 32.78
C LEU A 9 -6.51 -12.81 31.30
N ALA A 10 -6.05 -13.82 30.56
CA ALA A 10 -5.76 -13.69 29.13
C ALA A 10 -6.98 -13.20 28.34
N LYS A 11 -8.13 -13.87 28.53
CA LYS A 11 -9.40 -13.48 27.87
C LYS A 11 -9.84 -12.07 28.24
N LYS A 12 -9.69 -11.70 29.51
CA LYS A 12 -10.01 -10.35 29.99
C LYS A 12 -9.12 -9.29 29.36
N ILE A 13 -7.82 -9.54 29.25
CA ILE A 13 -6.88 -8.64 28.58
C ILE A 13 -7.22 -8.50 27.10
N LEU A 14 -7.53 -9.60 26.40
CA LEU A 14 -7.96 -9.54 24.99
C LEU A 14 -9.23 -8.70 24.80
N LEU A 15 -10.23 -8.89 25.66
CA LEU A 15 -11.46 -8.09 25.63
C LEU A 15 -11.18 -6.61 25.89
N ASP A 16 -10.29 -6.30 26.84
CA ASP A 16 -9.90 -4.92 27.12
C ASP A 16 -9.08 -4.32 25.96
N ILE A 17 -8.22 -5.08 25.29
CA ILE A 17 -7.57 -4.65 24.04
C ILE A 17 -8.64 -4.30 23.02
N TYR A 18 -9.47 -5.27 22.63
CA TYR A 18 -10.48 -5.11 21.58
C TYR A 18 -11.42 -3.92 21.84
N ARG A 19 -11.89 -3.74 23.08
CA ARG A 19 -12.79 -2.62 23.45
C ARG A 19 -12.15 -1.25 23.31
N ASN A 20 -10.83 -1.15 23.48
CA ASN A 20 -10.09 0.12 23.45
C ASN A 20 -9.41 0.41 22.10
N LEU A 21 -9.46 -0.52 21.14
CA LEU A 21 -9.02 -0.28 19.76
C LEU A 21 -9.91 0.78 19.09
N ASP A 22 -9.36 1.45 18.08
CA ASP A 22 -10.13 2.26 17.13
C ASP A 22 -11.01 1.37 16.24
N GLU A 23 -12.05 1.94 15.62
CA GLU A 23 -13.00 1.15 14.84
C GLU A 23 -12.35 0.45 13.64
N PHE A 24 -11.41 1.09 12.95
CA PHE A 24 -10.72 0.46 11.82
C PHE A 24 -9.95 -0.79 12.26
N SER A 25 -9.16 -0.70 13.33
CA SER A 25 -8.48 -1.86 13.91
C SER A 25 -9.45 -2.97 14.35
N LYS A 26 -10.65 -2.63 14.83
CA LYS A 26 -11.68 -3.64 15.15
C LYS A 26 -12.25 -4.28 13.90
N ASP A 27 -12.46 -3.52 12.84
CA ASP A 27 -12.98 -4.03 11.57
C ASP A 27 -12.00 -5.00 10.91
N VAL A 28 -10.68 -4.72 10.98
CA VAL A 28 -9.62 -5.67 10.58
C VAL A 28 -9.79 -7.01 11.29
N ILE A 29 -10.03 -7.00 12.61
CA ILE A 29 -10.22 -8.21 13.41
C ILE A 29 -11.56 -8.90 13.09
N ARG A 30 -12.65 -8.14 12.96
CA ARG A 30 -14.00 -8.68 12.66
C ARG A 30 -14.07 -9.33 11.28
N GLY A 31 -13.39 -8.71 10.31
CA GLY A 31 -13.34 -9.17 8.93
C GLY A 31 -12.30 -10.26 8.69
N ASP A 32 -11.56 -10.68 9.72
CA ASP A 32 -10.47 -11.66 9.61
C ASP A 32 -9.45 -11.29 8.52
N LEU A 33 -9.11 -10.00 8.47
CA LEU A 33 -8.29 -9.42 7.38
C LEU A 33 -6.79 -9.55 7.64
N ALA A 34 -6.38 -9.96 8.84
CA ALA A 34 -4.97 -10.12 9.20
C ALA A 34 -4.76 -11.02 10.43
N ASP A 35 -3.63 -11.72 10.42
CA ASP A 35 -3.08 -12.40 11.59
C ASP A 35 -2.71 -11.37 12.67
N ILE A 36 -2.95 -11.73 13.93
CA ILE A 36 -2.67 -10.85 15.07
C ILE A 36 -1.41 -11.32 15.81
N GLU A 37 -0.36 -10.51 15.77
CA GLU A 37 0.84 -10.71 16.59
C GLU A 37 0.82 -9.80 17.83
N PHE A 38 1.09 -10.38 19.00
CA PHE A 38 1.24 -9.67 20.25
C PHE A 38 2.71 -9.51 20.65
N LYS A 39 3.13 -8.26 20.90
CA LYS A 39 4.45 -7.94 21.48
C LYS A 39 4.29 -7.51 22.93
N GLY A 40 5.06 -8.13 23.82
CA GLY A 40 5.04 -7.78 25.25
C GLY A 40 3.81 -8.24 26.02
N PHE A 41 2.93 -9.03 25.41
CA PHE A 41 1.86 -9.73 26.12
C PHE A 41 2.43 -10.97 26.82
N TYR A 42 2.55 -10.88 28.14
CA TYR A 42 2.90 -12.03 28.97
C TYR A 42 2.14 -12.01 30.28
N LEU A 43 1.88 -13.19 30.81
CA LEU A 43 1.35 -13.45 32.13
C LEU A 43 2.48 -13.89 33.05
N LYS A 44 2.39 -13.54 34.34
CA LYS A 44 3.34 -13.98 35.35
C LYS A 44 2.59 -14.69 36.46
N GLY A 45 3.00 -15.91 36.75
CA GLY A 45 2.45 -16.73 37.83
C GLY A 45 3.03 -16.36 39.18
N LYS A 46 2.29 -16.69 40.24
CA LYS A 46 2.70 -16.41 41.62
C LYS A 46 3.92 -17.24 42.06
N ASN A 47 4.18 -18.37 41.41
CA ASN A 47 5.30 -19.26 41.74
C ASN A 47 6.48 -19.09 40.76
N GLY A 48 6.48 -18.02 39.95
CA GLY A 48 7.55 -17.69 39.01
C GLY A 48 7.31 -18.12 37.57
N GLU A 49 6.15 -18.72 37.27
CA GLU A 49 5.74 -19.08 35.91
C GLU A 49 5.67 -17.83 35.03
N LYS A 50 6.00 -17.97 33.74
CA LYS A 50 5.89 -16.88 32.78
C LYS A 50 5.44 -17.43 31.43
N ALA A 51 4.26 -17.01 31.00
CA ALA A 51 3.69 -17.39 29.71
C ALA A 51 3.63 -16.17 28.79
N TYR A 52 4.16 -16.31 27.57
CA TYR A 52 4.09 -15.28 26.54
C TYR A 52 2.98 -15.66 25.56
N ILE A 53 2.16 -14.67 25.19
CA ILE A 53 1.14 -14.80 24.16
C ILE A 53 1.65 -14.00 22.98
N ARG A 54 1.93 -14.65 21.86
CA ARG A 54 2.45 -14.07 20.62
C ARG A 54 1.39 -14.00 19.53
N CYS A 55 0.40 -14.89 19.56
CA CYS A 55 -0.73 -14.88 18.66
C CYS A 55 -2.01 -15.33 19.38
N LEU A 56 -3.13 -15.41 18.68
CA LEU A 56 -4.40 -15.84 19.28
C LEU A 56 -4.39 -17.36 19.60
N GLU A 57 -3.73 -18.17 18.77
CA GLU A 57 -3.63 -19.63 18.95
C GLU A 57 -2.90 -20.02 20.24
N ASP A 58 -1.96 -19.18 20.71
CA ASP A 58 -1.25 -19.41 21.97
C ASP A 58 -2.19 -19.49 23.18
N ILE A 59 -3.41 -18.93 23.08
CA ILE A 59 -4.40 -18.98 24.17
C ILE A 59 -5.02 -20.37 24.31
N ASP A 60 -5.20 -21.09 23.20
CA ASP A 60 -5.76 -22.44 23.23
C ASP A 60 -4.79 -23.43 23.91
N HIS A 61 -3.49 -23.15 23.79
CA HIS A 61 -2.41 -23.94 24.39
C HIS A 61 -1.94 -23.41 25.76
N LEU A 62 -2.50 -22.31 26.26
CA LEU A 62 -2.09 -21.72 27.54
C LEU A 62 -2.42 -22.66 28.71
N GLU A 63 -1.41 -23.04 29.49
CA GLU A 63 -1.63 -23.77 30.75
C GLU A 63 -2.32 -22.87 31.79
N ASP A 64 -3.20 -23.46 32.60
CA ASP A 64 -3.94 -22.71 33.62
C ASP A 64 -3.14 -22.65 34.93
N PHE A 65 -2.84 -21.44 35.41
CA PHE A 65 -2.08 -21.21 36.64
C PHE A 65 -2.50 -19.92 37.34
N ASP A 66 -2.17 -19.81 38.63
CA ASP A 66 -2.48 -18.64 39.44
C ASP A 66 -1.58 -17.45 39.06
N VAL A 67 -2.19 -16.37 38.59
CA VAL A 67 -1.46 -15.18 38.10
C VAL A 67 -1.27 -14.09 39.15
N GLU A 68 -0.19 -13.33 39.00
CA GLU A 68 0.04 -12.07 39.69
C GLU A 68 -0.84 -10.96 39.07
N ALA A 69 -1.36 -10.06 39.91
CA ALA A 69 -2.03 -8.86 39.43
C ALA A 69 -1.04 -7.89 38.78
N ARG A 70 -1.36 -7.42 37.56
CA ARG A 70 -0.51 -6.51 36.79
C ARG A 70 -1.35 -5.38 36.19
N LYS A 71 -0.71 -4.24 35.99
CA LYS A 71 -1.21 -3.18 35.13
C LYS A 71 -0.66 -3.43 33.72
N TYR A 72 -1.55 -3.65 32.76
CA TYR A 72 -1.23 -3.69 31.34
C TYR A 72 -1.45 -2.31 30.72
N THR A 73 -0.65 -1.97 29.73
CA THR A 73 -0.75 -0.71 29.00
C THR A 73 -0.57 -0.99 27.52
N LEU A 74 -1.60 -0.66 26.73
CA LEU A 74 -1.54 -0.68 25.28
C LEU A 74 -0.56 0.42 24.83
N LYS A 75 0.46 0.05 24.06
CA LYS A 75 1.51 0.96 23.60
C LYS A 75 1.31 1.37 22.16
N SER A 76 1.06 0.40 21.29
CA SER A 76 0.77 0.68 19.90
C SER A 76 0.00 -0.43 19.23
N VAL A 77 -0.68 -0.05 18.16
CA VAL A 77 -1.28 -0.95 17.16
C VAL A 77 -0.60 -0.63 15.84
N ASN A 78 0.07 -1.59 15.26
CA ASN A 78 0.82 -1.41 14.02
C ASN A 78 0.17 -2.20 12.90
N LEU A 79 -0.40 -1.45 11.96
CA LEU A 79 -1.09 -1.90 10.76
C LEU A 79 -0.21 -1.68 9.51
N LYS A 80 1.08 -1.33 9.67
CA LYS A 80 1.97 -1.05 8.54
C LYS A 80 2.04 -2.20 7.53
N ASN A 81 1.90 -3.44 7.99
CA ASN A 81 1.96 -4.65 7.19
C ASN A 81 0.57 -5.29 6.99
N LEU A 82 -0.50 -4.49 7.07
CA LEU A 82 -1.86 -5.00 6.87
C LEU A 82 -2.02 -5.62 5.48
N ASP A 83 -1.35 -5.07 4.46
CA ASP A 83 -1.33 -5.60 3.09
C ASP A 83 -0.65 -6.98 2.99
N GLU A 84 0.22 -7.32 3.95
CA GLU A 84 0.84 -8.64 4.09
C GLU A 84 0.00 -9.57 4.98
N GLY A 85 -1.21 -9.15 5.39
CA GLY A 85 -2.08 -9.88 6.29
C GLY A 85 -1.63 -9.87 7.75
N LEU A 86 -0.92 -8.82 8.23
CA LEU A 86 -0.38 -8.78 9.59
C LEU A 86 -0.73 -7.51 10.37
N MET A 87 -1.25 -7.70 11.58
CA MET A 87 -1.49 -6.67 12.60
C MET A 87 -0.65 -6.94 13.84
N ILE A 88 0.14 -5.96 14.31
CA ILE A 88 0.98 -6.11 15.50
C ILE A 88 0.49 -5.24 16.65
N ILE A 89 0.04 -5.86 17.74
CA ILE A 89 -0.42 -5.20 18.97
C ILE A 89 0.68 -5.25 20.03
N THR A 90 1.17 -4.08 20.45
CA THR A 90 2.25 -3.98 21.45
C THR A 90 1.70 -3.56 22.81
N LEU A 91 2.00 -4.36 23.82
CA LEU A 91 1.68 -4.13 25.21
C LEU A 91 2.95 -3.93 26.04
N SER A 92 2.75 -3.32 27.21
CA SER A 92 3.69 -3.39 28.32
C SER A 92 2.94 -3.74 29.60
N SER A 93 3.62 -4.36 30.56
CA SER A 93 3.01 -4.69 31.84
C SER A 93 3.96 -4.44 33.02
N ARG A 94 3.39 -4.00 34.14
CA ARG A 94 4.10 -3.84 35.42
C ARG A 94 3.29 -4.41 36.57
N THR A 95 3.95 -4.82 37.63
CA THR A 95 3.29 -5.33 38.84
C THR A 95 2.34 -4.28 39.43
N SER A 96 1.19 -4.72 39.94
CA SER A 96 0.14 -3.87 40.51
C SER A 96 -0.55 -4.57 41.67
N LYS A 97 -1.22 -3.81 42.55
CA LYS A 97 -2.03 -4.40 43.65
C LYS A 97 -3.26 -5.14 43.12
N GLU A 98 -3.81 -4.66 42.00
CA GLU A 98 -4.99 -5.19 41.32
C GLU A 98 -4.81 -5.10 39.80
N TYR A 99 -5.57 -5.89 39.05
CA TYR A 99 -5.59 -5.81 37.60
C TYR A 99 -6.02 -4.41 37.13
N LYS A 100 -5.27 -3.84 36.19
CA LYS A 100 -5.62 -2.59 35.51
C LYS A 100 -5.24 -2.67 34.05
N PHE A 101 -6.07 -2.08 33.19
CA PHE A 101 -5.76 -1.88 31.78
C PHE A 101 -5.74 -0.38 31.47
N ASP A 102 -4.79 0.06 30.65
CA ASP A 102 -4.63 1.46 30.28
C ASP A 102 -4.36 1.58 28.79
N ALA A 103 -5.26 2.27 28.09
CA ALA A 103 -5.19 2.50 26.64
C ALA A 103 -5.49 3.96 26.29
N ARG A 104 -5.20 4.89 27.21
CA ARG A 104 -5.52 6.32 26.98
C ARG A 104 -4.66 6.98 25.90
N ASN A 105 -3.38 6.60 25.79
CA ASN A 105 -2.39 7.24 24.91
C ASN A 105 -1.55 6.17 24.19
N TYR A 106 -2.17 5.34 23.36
CA TYR A 106 -1.45 4.41 22.48
C TYR A 106 -1.36 5.00 21.07
N ASN A 107 -0.31 4.61 20.34
CA ASN A 107 -0.11 5.07 18.97
C ASN A 107 -0.68 4.05 17.97
N ILE A 108 -1.38 4.52 16.95
CA ILE A 108 -1.75 3.69 15.81
C ILE A 108 -0.81 4.03 14.65
N ILE A 109 -0.14 3.01 14.12
CA ILE A 109 0.69 3.11 12.93
C ILE A 109 -0.14 2.51 11.80
N TYR A 110 -0.83 3.35 11.04
CA TYR A 110 -1.59 2.91 9.88
C TYR A 110 -0.66 2.35 8.78
N PRO A 111 -1.20 1.55 7.84
CA PRO A 111 -0.51 1.30 6.59
C PRO A 111 -0.03 2.64 6.03
N THR A 112 1.24 2.74 5.68
CA THR A 112 1.68 3.84 4.82
C THR A 112 1.12 3.58 3.44
N SER A 113 -0.16 3.86 3.23
CA SER A 113 -0.67 4.09 1.89
C SER A 113 0.02 5.36 1.42
N ASN A 114 1.09 5.18 0.64
CA ASN A 114 1.76 6.25 -0.07
C ASN A 114 0.84 6.67 -1.21
N THR A 115 -0.36 7.09 -0.88
CA THR A 115 -1.44 7.44 -1.79
C THR A 115 -2.08 8.72 -1.29
N THR A 116 -2.21 9.71 -2.15
CA THR A 116 -2.74 11.04 -1.80
C THR A 116 -4.27 11.07 -1.83
N ILE A 117 -4.86 12.22 -1.46
CA ILE A 117 -6.31 12.45 -1.60
C ILE A 117 -6.73 12.27 -3.07
N GLU A 118 -5.94 12.80 -4.01
CA GLU A 118 -6.18 12.66 -5.46
C GLU A 118 -6.28 11.17 -5.87
N PHE A 119 -5.38 10.32 -5.38
CA PHE A 119 -5.46 8.89 -5.67
C PHE A 119 -6.79 8.29 -5.18
N LYS A 120 -7.19 8.60 -3.95
CA LYS A 120 -8.44 8.10 -3.37
C LYS A 120 -9.66 8.59 -4.16
N GLU A 121 -9.67 9.85 -4.59
CA GLU A 121 -10.75 10.40 -5.42
C GLU A 121 -10.87 9.68 -6.76
N ARG A 122 -9.75 9.33 -7.40
CA ARG A 122 -9.76 8.57 -8.64
C ARG A 122 -10.19 7.13 -8.47
N ILE A 123 -9.79 6.47 -7.38
CA ILE A 123 -10.28 5.14 -7.04
C ILE A 123 -11.79 5.17 -6.80
N LEU A 124 -12.29 6.14 -6.02
CA LEU A 124 -13.73 6.32 -5.81
C LEU A 124 -14.46 6.54 -7.13
N LYS A 125 -13.94 7.45 -7.98
CA LYS A 125 -14.53 7.71 -9.29
C LYS A 125 -14.59 6.46 -10.17
N TRP A 126 -13.57 5.61 -10.13
CA TRP A 126 -13.57 4.31 -10.82
C TRP A 126 -14.62 3.36 -10.24
N MET A 127 -14.70 3.26 -8.91
CA MET A 127 -15.66 2.37 -8.22
C MET A 127 -17.11 2.80 -8.33
N GLU A 128 -17.37 4.08 -8.59
CA GLU A 128 -18.71 4.66 -8.76
C GLU A 128 -19.23 4.58 -10.20
N LEU A 129 -18.43 4.12 -11.17
CA LEU A 129 -18.89 3.91 -12.54
C LEU A 129 -19.88 2.74 -12.58
N GLU A 130 -21.06 3.00 -13.14
CA GLU A 130 -22.02 1.94 -13.46
C GLU A 130 -21.51 1.09 -14.64
N ASP A 131 -21.99 -0.15 -14.78
CA ASP A 131 -21.49 -1.11 -15.77
C ASP A 131 -21.45 -0.53 -17.20
N GLU A 132 -22.51 0.18 -17.64
CA GLU A 132 -22.57 0.81 -18.97
C GLU A 132 -21.52 1.94 -19.13
N GLU A 133 -21.35 2.77 -18.10
CA GLU A 133 -20.36 3.86 -18.11
C GLU A 133 -18.93 3.32 -18.07
N LEU A 134 -18.72 2.24 -17.32
CA LEU A 134 -17.44 1.55 -17.21
C LEU A 134 -17.03 0.97 -18.56
N ASP A 135 -17.93 0.26 -19.24
CA ASP A 135 -17.69 -0.30 -20.57
C ASP A 135 -17.34 0.80 -21.58
N GLU A 136 -18.11 1.89 -21.61
CA GLU A 136 -17.82 3.04 -22.48
C GLU A 136 -16.44 3.64 -22.21
N LYS A 137 -16.08 3.80 -20.93
CA LYS A 137 -14.78 4.35 -20.52
C LYS A 137 -13.61 3.43 -20.87
N ILE A 138 -13.76 2.13 -20.72
CA ILE A 138 -12.74 1.15 -21.09
C ILE A 138 -12.52 1.17 -22.59
N ILE A 139 -13.59 1.23 -23.40
CA ILE A 139 -13.47 1.30 -24.87
C ILE A 139 -12.77 2.60 -25.30
N GLU A 140 -13.13 3.74 -24.70
CA GLU A 140 -12.50 5.04 -24.97
C GLU A 140 -10.99 4.99 -24.63
N PHE A 141 -10.65 4.42 -23.47
CA PHE A 141 -9.28 4.25 -23.03
C PHE A 141 -8.48 3.34 -23.96
N ASP A 142 -9.01 2.17 -24.30
CA ASP A 142 -8.34 1.20 -25.19
C ASP A 142 -8.08 1.81 -26.56
N THR A 143 -9.04 2.57 -27.10
CA THR A 143 -8.85 3.27 -28.38
C THR A 143 -7.71 4.28 -28.30
N ASN A 144 -7.74 5.16 -27.30
CA ASN A 144 -6.74 6.22 -27.13
C ASN A 144 -5.34 5.64 -26.86
N VAL A 145 -5.23 4.66 -25.96
CA VAL A 145 -3.96 4.04 -25.60
C VAL A 145 -3.34 3.30 -26.77
N ASN A 146 -4.14 2.64 -27.62
CA ASN A 146 -3.64 2.00 -28.82
C ASN A 146 -3.09 3.00 -29.83
N GLU A 147 -3.77 4.14 -30.05
CA GLU A 147 -3.28 5.21 -30.91
C GLU A 147 -1.93 5.76 -30.40
N ILE A 148 -1.84 6.08 -29.11
CA ILE A 148 -0.60 6.55 -28.47
C ILE A 148 0.53 5.51 -28.60
N LEU A 149 0.20 4.22 -28.40
CA LEU A 149 1.15 3.12 -28.47
C LEU A 149 1.72 2.95 -29.87
N GLU A 150 0.88 2.97 -30.90
CA GLU A 150 1.28 2.83 -32.30
C GLU A 150 2.24 3.95 -32.71
N GLU A 151 1.89 5.20 -32.41
CA GLU A 151 2.78 6.34 -32.67
C GLU A 151 4.15 6.18 -32.00
N LEU A 152 4.15 5.77 -30.73
CA LEU A 152 5.37 5.62 -29.95
C LEU A 152 6.25 4.47 -30.49
N ILE A 153 5.64 3.36 -30.90
CA ILE A 153 6.32 2.22 -31.52
C ILE A 153 6.98 2.65 -32.84
N ASP A 154 6.26 3.42 -33.66
CA ASP A 154 6.73 3.91 -34.96
C ASP A 154 7.91 4.87 -34.83
N GLU A 155 7.82 5.88 -33.96
CA GLU A 155 8.92 6.83 -33.70
C GLU A 155 10.21 6.12 -33.23
N VAL A 156 10.04 5.09 -32.41
CA VAL A 156 11.16 4.31 -31.89
C VAL A 156 11.65 3.28 -32.91
N GLY A 157 10.83 2.90 -33.89
CA GLY A 157 11.08 1.78 -34.80
C GLY A 157 11.19 0.47 -34.02
N PHE A 158 10.24 0.22 -33.12
CA PHE A 158 10.16 -1.03 -32.35
C PHE A 158 9.41 -2.09 -33.16
N LYS A 159 9.86 -3.35 -33.11
CA LYS A 159 9.29 -4.46 -33.90
C LYS A 159 8.65 -5.55 -33.03
N GLY A 160 8.49 -5.29 -31.74
CA GLY A 160 7.82 -6.22 -30.82
C GLY A 160 6.32 -5.98 -30.84
N ASP A 161 5.55 -7.05 -30.64
CA ASP A 161 4.11 -6.96 -30.40
C ASP A 161 3.88 -6.48 -28.97
N VAL A 162 3.04 -5.46 -28.80
CA VAL A 162 2.70 -4.86 -27.51
C VAL A 162 1.18 -4.77 -27.43
N SER A 163 0.60 -5.22 -26.32
CA SER A 163 -0.78 -4.91 -26.01
C SER A 163 -0.89 -4.33 -24.61
N VAL A 164 -1.81 -3.39 -24.49
CA VAL A 164 -2.04 -2.64 -23.27
C VAL A 164 -3.49 -2.83 -22.87
N TYR A 165 -3.71 -3.06 -21.59
CA TYR A 165 -5.03 -3.27 -21.00
C TYR A 165 -5.14 -2.48 -19.71
N ILE A 166 -6.36 -2.17 -19.30
CA ILE A 166 -6.62 -1.67 -17.95
C ILE A 166 -6.66 -2.83 -16.96
N ASP A 167 -6.07 -2.65 -15.78
CA ASP A 167 -6.07 -3.66 -14.72
C ASP A 167 -7.35 -3.57 -13.88
N VAL A 168 -8.36 -4.36 -14.26
CA VAL A 168 -9.62 -4.45 -13.52
C VAL A 168 -9.49 -5.17 -12.16
N PHE A 169 -8.39 -5.89 -11.93
CA PHE A 169 -8.12 -6.63 -10.69
C PHE A 169 -7.10 -5.90 -9.79
N MET A 170 -7.00 -4.58 -9.94
CA MET A 170 -6.02 -3.76 -9.24
C MET A 170 -6.14 -3.79 -7.72
N ASP A 171 -5.10 -3.31 -7.04
CA ASP A 171 -5.11 -3.08 -5.61
C ASP A 171 -5.52 -1.62 -5.31
N VAL A 172 -6.67 -1.43 -4.66
CA VAL A 172 -7.22 -0.10 -4.31
C VAL A 172 -6.30 0.73 -3.41
N ASN A 173 -5.24 0.15 -2.84
CA ASN A 173 -4.34 0.81 -1.90
C ASN A 173 -2.98 1.17 -2.50
N ARG A 174 -2.66 0.73 -3.73
CA ARG A 174 -1.35 1.02 -4.34
C ARG A 174 -1.42 1.10 -5.86
N ILE A 175 -0.65 2.04 -6.41
CA ILE A 175 -0.43 2.11 -7.86
C ILE A 175 0.68 1.16 -8.26
N GLU A 176 0.33 0.12 -9.01
CA GLU A 176 1.24 -0.81 -9.66
C GLU A 176 0.73 -1.09 -11.08
N ASN A 177 1.62 -0.98 -12.07
CA ASN A 177 1.37 -1.44 -13.43
C ASN A 177 2.13 -2.76 -13.62
N PHE A 178 1.48 -3.75 -14.25
CA PHE A 178 2.12 -5.03 -14.53
C PHE A 178 2.64 -5.06 -15.96
N VAL A 179 3.88 -5.51 -16.14
CA VAL A 179 4.52 -5.60 -17.45
C VAL A 179 5.13 -6.98 -17.60
N GLU A 180 4.58 -7.75 -18.51
CA GLU A 180 4.96 -9.15 -18.73
C GLU A 180 5.37 -9.37 -20.18
N ARG A 181 6.20 -10.40 -20.39
CA ARG A 181 6.60 -10.84 -21.72
C ARG A 181 6.24 -12.30 -21.88
N GLU A 182 5.21 -12.56 -22.68
CA GLU A 182 4.70 -13.90 -22.97
C GLU A 182 4.74 -14.15 -24.48
N ASP A 183 5.28 -15.30 -24.90
CA ASP A 183 5.31 -15.74 -26.31
C ASP A 183 5.81 -14.69 -27.33
N GLY A 184 6.73 -13.82 -26.90
CA GLY A 184 7.29 -12.76 -27.74
C GLY A 184 6.49 -11.47 -27.79
N LYS A 185 5.32 -11.44 -27.14
CA LYS A 185 4.45 -10.28 -26.94
C LYS A 185 4.73 -9.62 -25.58
N ILE A 186 4.63 -8.30 -25.52
CA ILE A 186 4.68 -7.53 -24.28
C ILE A 186 3.25 -7.18 -23.88
N LEU A 187 2.87 -7.54 -22.66
CA LEU A 187 1.57 -7.21 -22.09
C LEU A 187 1.77 -6.15 -21.00
N ILE A 188 1.04 -5.05 -21.07
CA ILE A 188 1.06 -3.99 -20.07
C ILE A 188 -0.34 -3.85 -19.49
N TRP A 189 -0.47 -4.05 -18.18
CA TRP A 189 -1.69 -3.80 -17.42
C TRP A 189 -1.53 -2.48 -16.67
N ILE A 190 -2.33 -1.49 -17.04
CA ILE A 190 -2.29 -0.14 -16.50
C ILE A 190 -3.30 -0.02 -15.37
N HIS A 191 -2.86 0.53 -14.23
CA HIS A 191 -3.74 0.79 -13.11
C HIS A 191 -4.89 1.76 -13.50
N PRO A 192 -6.16 1.48 -13.14
CA PRO A 192 -7.33 2.29 -13.48
C PRO A 192 -7.31 3.77 -13.10
N VAL A 193 -6.46 4.21 -12.17
CA VAL A 193 -6.35 5.64 -11.84
C VAL A 193 -5.84 6.49 -13.00
N PHE A 194 -5.17 5.85 -13.97
CA PHE A 194 -4.71 6.49 -15.20
C PHE A 194 -5.81 6.60 -16.27
N LEU A 195 -6.98 5.99 -16.08
CA LEU A 195 -8.17 6.23 -16.92
C LEU A 195 -8.55 7.72 -16.97
N PHE A 196 -8.21 8.47 -15.92
CA PHE A 196 -8.51 9.90 -15.77
C PHE A 196 -7.31 10.80 -16.09
N SER A 197 -6.24 10.23 -16.66
CA SER A 197 -5.04 10.97 -17.06
C SER A 197 -5.15 11.52 -18.47
N THR A 198 -4.35 12.53 -18.78
CA THR A 198 -4.24 13.08 -20.13
C THR A 198 -3.41 12.17 -21.04
N ASP A 199 -3.58 12.28 -22.35
CA ASP A 199 -2.85 11.50 -23.36
C ASP A 199 -1.34 11.60 -23.19
N ASP A 200 -0.83 12.81 -22.92
CA ASP A 200 0.59 13.04 -22.63
C ASP A 200 1.12 12.21 -21.45
N VAL A 201 0.28 11.96 -20.44
CA VAL A 201 0.66 11.17 -19.26
C VAL A 201 0.62 9.69 -19.59
N LEU A 202 -0.38 9.25 -20.36
CA LEU A 202 -0.46 7.87 -20.85
C LEU A 202 0.73 7.55 -21.77
N ARG A 203 1.10 8.47 -22.67
CA ARG A 203 2.30 8.37 -23.50
C ARG A 203 3.57 8.25 -22.66
N GLY A 204 3.69 9.08 -21.62
CA GLY A 204 4.79 9.02 -20.67
C GLY A 204 4.87 7.70 -19.89
N LEU A 205 3.72 7.18 -19.46
CA LEU A 205 3.59 5.88 -18.80
C LEU A 205 4.08 4.76 -19.72
N LEU A 206 3.53 4.68 -20.94
CA LEU A 206 3.90 3.65 -21.92
C LEU A 206 5.39 3.72 -22.27
N ALA A 207 5.93 4.90 -22.51
CA ALA A 207 7.35 5.09 -22.80
C ALA A 207 8.23 4.64 -21.64
N TYR A 208 7.83 4.92 -20.41
CA TYR A 208 8.54 4.44 -19.23
C TYR A 208 8.52 2.91 -19.13
N GLU A 209 7.35 2.28 -19.27
CA GLU A 209 7.24 0.82 -19.17
C GLU A 209 7.98 0.09 -20.30
N LEU A 210 7.87 0.60 -21.53
CA LEU A 210 8.56 0.04 -22.69
C LEU A 210 10.07 0.30 -22.69
N SER A 211 10.54 1.30 -21.94
CA SER A 211 11.98 1.55 -21.79
C SER A 211 12.75 0.37 -21.20
N ARG A 212 12.07 -0.50 -20.45
CA ARG A 212 12.62 -1.75 -19.91
C ARG A 212 13.10 -2.69 -21.03
N PHE A 213 12.50 -2.59 -22.21
CA PHE A 213 12.84 -3.40 -23.38
C PHE A 213 13.71 -2.65 -24.40
N LYS A 214 13.51 -1.33 -24.54
CA LYS A 214 14.32 -0.50 -25.45
C LYS A 214 14.46 0.92 -24.91
N ASN A 215 15.64 1.29 -24.42
CA ASN A 215 15.89 2.61 -23.83
C ASN A 215 15.53 3.81 -24.73
N LYS A 216 15.53 3.64 -26.07
CA LYS A 216 15.14 4.69 -27.03
C LYS A 216 13.73 5.25 -26.77
N PHE A 217 12.83 4.49 -26.13
CA PHE A 217 11.52 5.00 -25.69
C PHE A 217 11.66 6.20 -24.74
N LEU A 218 12.64 6.18 -23.82
CA LEU A 218 12.89 7.34 -22.94
C LEU A 218 13.44 8.52 -23.75
N ASP A 219 14.39 8.29 -24.65
CA ASP A 219 15.00 9.39 -25.42
C ASP A 219 13.97 10.14 -26.28
N VAL A 220 13.02 9.41 -26.87
CA VAL A 220 11.97 9.97 -27.73
C VAL A 220 10.90 10.70 -26.92
N ALA A 221 10.46 10.13 -25.80
CA ALA A 221 9.30 10.62 -25.05
C ALA A 221 9.64 11.16 -23.65
N TYR A 222 10.88 11.59 -23.38
CA TYR A 222 11.29 12.01 -22.04
C TYR A 222 10.44 13.15 -21.45
N ARG A 223 9.93 14.06 -22.30
CA ARG A 223 9.05 15.16 -21.87
C ARG A 223 7.73 14.64 -21.31
N ASP A 224 7.16 13.62 -21.94
CA ASP A 224 5.92 12.98 -21.51
C ASP A 224 6.16 12.10 -20.27
N VAL A 225 7.32 11.43 -20.20
CA VAL A 225 7.74 10.71 -18.99
C VAL A 225 7.85 11.65 -17.77
N ILE A 226 8.27 12.91 -17.96
CA ILE A 226 8.29 13.92 -16.88
C ILE A 226 6.86 14.24 -16.41
N LYS A 227 5.90 14.41 -17.32
CA LYS A 227 4.49 14.63 -16.98
C LYS A 227 3.91 13.43 -16.22
N TYR A 228 4.19 12.21 -16.68
CA TYR A 228 3.85 10.99 -15.95
C TYR A 228 4.47 10.97 -14.55
N CYS A 229 5.75 11.35 -14.38
CA CYS A 229 6.38 11.41 -13.07
C CYS A 229 5.73 12.44 -12.14
N LYS A 230 5.32 13.60 -12.68
CA LYS A 230 4.59 14.64 -11.94
C LYS A 230 3.26 14.10 -11.44
N GLU A 231 2.52 13.40 -12.29
CA GLU A 231 1.23 12.81 -11.93
C GLU A 231 1.37 11.65 -10.94
N LEU A 232 2.32 10.75 -11.17
CA LEU A 232 2.58 9.64 -10.24
C LEU A 232 2.98 10.17 -8.85
N LYS A 233 3.75 11.26 -8.78
CA LYS A 233 4.05 11.93 -7.52
C LYS A 233 2.80 12.57 -6.91
N LYS A 234 1.94 13.22 -7.70
CA LYS A 234 0.65 13.75 -7.21
C LYS A 234 -0.22 12.65 -6.62
N LEU A 235 -0.19 11.44 -7.17
CA LEU A 235 -0.98 10.30 -6.71
C LEU A 235 -0.35 9.56 -5.52
N THR A 236 0.98 9.57 -5.38
CA THR A 236 1.67 8.70 -4.40
C THR A 236 2.63 9.38 -3.42
N ASN A 237 2.93 10.67 -3.61
CA ASN A 237 4.05 11.39 -2.99
C ASN A 237 5.44 10.76 -3.22
N LYS A 238 5.54 9.72 -4.07
CA LYS A 238 6.82 9.08 -4.38
C LYS A 238 7.50 9.79 -5.54
N LYS A 239 8.82 9.94 -5.44
CA LYS A 239 9.68 10.41 -6.53
C LYS A 239 10.11 9.22 -7.39
N PRO A 240 9.70 9.12 -8.66
CA PRO A 240 10.04 7.98 -9.50
C PRO A 240 11.53 7.97 -9.84
N LYS A 241 12.19 6.81 -9.75
CA LYS A 241 13.62 6.67 -10.04
C LYS A 241 13.99 7.01 -11.50
N VAL A 242 13.03 6.97 -12.41
CA VAL A 242 13.24 7.32 -13.82
C VAL A 242 13.53 8.82 -14.01
N LEU A 243 13.18 9.69 -13.05
CA LEU A 243 13.48 11.12 -13.10
C LEU A 243 14.97 11.40 -13.37
N GLU A 244 15.87 10.66 -12.72
CA GLU A 244 17.32 10.80 -12.94
C GLU A 244 17.72 10.50 -14.39
N LYS A 245 17.07 9.50 -15.01
CA LYS A 245 17.34 9.13 -16.40
C LYS A 245 16.87 10.21 -17.36
N VAL A 246 15.64 10.71 -17.19
CA VAL A 246 15.10 11.78 -18.05
C VAL A 246 15.77 13.12 -17.81
N LYS A 247 16.29 13.38 -16.61
CA LYS A 247 17.14 14.54 -16.29
C LYS A 247 18.45 14.51 -17.05
N ALA A 248 19.10 13.34 -17.16
CA ALA A 248 20.31 13.20 -17.97
C ALA A 248 20.03 13.46 -19.47
N ILE A 249 18.88 12.99 -19.97
CA ILE A 249 18.43 13.24 -21.35
C ILE A 249 18.18 14.74 -21.58
N ALA A 250 17.41 15.40 -20.70
CA ALA A 250 17.13 16.82 -20.79
C ALA A 250 18.41 17.68 -20.75
N ASN A 251 19.37 17.35 -19.89
CA ASN A 251 20.68 18.00 -19.85
C ASN A 251 21.45 17.84 -21.17
N LYS A 252 21.47 16.63 -21.75
CA LYS A 252 22.14 16.36 -23.03
C LYS A 252 21.57 17.21 -24.17
N TYR A 253 20.27 17.50 -24.14
CA TYR A 253 19.60 18.34 -25.14
C TYR A 253 19.55 19.83 -24.80
N GLY A 254 19.97 20.23 -23.60
CA GLY A 254 19.86 21.62 -23.14
C GLY A 254 18.41 22.08 -22.95
N ASP A 255 17.50 21.17 -22.62
CA ASP A 255 16.07 21.47 -22.45
C ASP A 255 15.80 22.09 -21.07
N ALA A 256 15.87 23.42 -21.00
CA ALA A 256 15.67 24.17 -19.77
C ALA A 256 14.25 24.03 -19.18
N GLU A 257 13.23 23.88 -20.03
CA GLU A 257 11.84 23.75 -19.58
C GLU A 257 11.63 22.42 -18.86
N SER A 258 12.10 21.33 -19.47
CA SER A 258 12.07 20.00 -18.86
C SER A 258 12.86 19.94 -17.56
N LEU A 259 14.02 20.60 -17.50
CA LEU A 259 14.83 20.67 -16.28
C LEU A 259 14.13 21.44 -15.14
N ASN A 260 13.41 22.51 -15.46
CA ASN A 260 12.62 23.25 -14.47
C ASN A 260 11.48 22.38 -13.92
N LEU A 261 10.73 21.69 -14.78
CA LEU A 261 9.68 20.75 -14.36
C LEU A 261 10.23 19.63 -13.47
N ILE A 262 11.39 19.07 -13.80
CA ILE A 262 12.05 18.06 -12.96
C ILE A 262 12.39 18.64 -11.59
N ASN A 263 12.93 19.86 -11.54
CA ASN A 263 13.25 20.52 -10.27
C ASN A 263 11.99 20.79 -9.42
N GLU A 264 10.85 21.15 -10.02
CA GLU A 264 9.57 21.24 -9.29
C GLU A 264 9.20 19.89 -8.66
N ILE A 265 9.24 18.81 -9.44
CA ILE A 265 8.94 17.45 -8.98
C ILE A 265 9.96 16.97 -7.91
N GLU A 266 11.20 17.45 -7.93
CA GLU A 266 12.20 17.11 -6.92
C GLU A 266 12.08 17.93 -5.63
N ASN A 267 11.49 19.13 -5.65
CA ASN A 267 11.48 20.04 -4.51
C ASN A 267 10.12 20.22 -3.83
N GLU A 268 9.02 19.87 -4.49
CA GLU A 268 7.71 19.65 -3.83
C GLU A 268 7.70 18.35 -2.99
#